data_AF-A0A915JE14-F1
#
_entry.id   AF-A0A915JE14-F1
#
_cell.length_a   1.000
_cell.length_b   1.000
_cell.length_c   1.000
_cell.angle_alpha   90.00
_cell.angle_beta   90.00
_cell.angle_gamma   90.00
#
_symmetry.space_group_name_H-M   'P 1'
#
loop_
_entity.id
_entity.type
_entity.pdbx_description
1 polymer ?
#
loop_
_entity_poly.entity_id
_entity_poly.type
_entity_poly.pdbx_seq_one_letter_code
_entity_poly.pdbx_strand_id
1 'polypeptide(L)'
;MHSREGVMASKIYGEDLEKMYPVIEENLSDSGCLDCVMEFLVMAGSRSLPEAAMTMVPEAWEKDQRMNVDKKAWYNWSAMAMEPWDGPALLVFSDGRYVGAILDRNGLRPARYYISDDNVMYMASEVGVCDLEPEKITM
;
A
#
# COMPACT_ATOMS: atom_id res chain seq x y z
N MET A 1 3.30 6.76 -14.82
CA MET A 1 2.74 7.95 -14.14
C MET A 1 2.61 9.16 -15.06
N HIS A 2 3.68 9.66 -15.70
CA HIS A 2 3.64 10.85 -16.58
C HIS A 2 2.53 10.88 -17.64
N SER A 3 2.25 9.77 -18.34
CA SER A 3 1.18 9.71 -19.34
C SER A 3 -0.22 9.92 -18.75
N ARG A 4 -0.40 9.64 -17.45
CA ARG A 4 -1.69 9.77 -16.75
C ARG A 4 -1.94 11.20 -16.29
N GLU A 5 -0.91 11.98 -15.97
CA GLU A 5 -1.01 13.37 -15.50
C GLU A 5 -1.78 14.25 -16.51
N GLY A 6 -1.56 14.04 -17.81
CA GLY A 6 -2.22 14.81 -18.87
C GLY A 6 -3.71 14.52 -19.10
N VAL A 7 -4.27 13.48 -18.47
CA VAL A 7 -5.70 13.11 -18.59
C VAL A 7 -6.42 13.08 -17.23
N MET A 8 -5.70 13.37 -16.15
CA MET A 8 -6.25 13.41 -14.81
C MET A 8 -7.15 14.62 -14.62
N ALA A 9 -8.26 14.41 -13.91
CA ALA A 9 -9.19 15.46 -13.55
C ALA A 9 -9.69 15.23 -12.12
N SER A 10 -9.83 16.32 -11.36
CA SER A 10 -10.38 16.28 -10.01
C SER A 10 -11.45 17.34 -9.84
N LYS A 11 -12.60 16.94 -9.28
CA LYS A 11 -13.65 17.89 -8.89
C LYS A 11 -13.27 18.71 -7.65
N ILE A 12 -12.35 18.20 -6.83
CA ILE A 12 -11.91 18.83 -5.58
C ILE A 12 -10.85 19.88 -5.89
N TYR A 13 -9.84 19.51 -6.68
CA TYR A 13 -8.70 20.38 -6.98
C TYR A 13 -8.89 21.20 -8.27
N GLY A 14 -9.77 20.78 -9.18
CA GLY A 14 -10.01 21.54 -10.42
C GLY A 14 -8.72 21.84 -11.18
N GLU A 15 -8.51 23.11 -11.52
CA GLU A 15 -7.29 23.60 -12.20
C GLU A 15 -6.04 23.54 -11.30
N ASP A 16 -6.20 23.52 -9.97
CA ASP A 16 -5.06 23.43 -9.04
C ASP A 16 -4.41 22.05 -9.02
N LEU A 17 -5.03 21.03 -9.64
CA LEU A 17 -4.44 19.70 -9.77
C LEU A 17 -3.09 19.74 -10.49
N GLU A 18 -2.92 20.66 -11.46
CA GLU A 18 -1.67 20.81 -12.20
C GLU A 18 -0.48 21.25 -11.33
N LYS A 19 -0.75 21.88 -10.18
CA LYS A 19 0.29 22.28 -9.23
C LYS A 19 0.94 21.10 -8.52
N MET A 20 0.31 19.92 -8.54
CA MET A 20 0.84 18.69 -7.98
C MET A 20 1.74 17.93 -8.97
N TYR A 21 1.95 18.46 -10.17
CA TYR A 21 2.76 17.82 -11.19
C TYR A 21 4.22 18.33 -11.16
N PRO A 22 5.20 17.45 -11.44
CA PRO A 22 5.03 16.01 -11.66
C PRO A 22 4.66 15.29 -10.34
N VAL A 23 3.79 14.27 -10.43
CA VAL A 23 3.38 13.48 -9.26
C VAL A 23 4.59 12.75 -8.67
N ILE A 24 5.50 12.29 -9.53
CA ILE A 24 6.77 11.68 -9.12
C ILE A 24 7.88 12.71 -9.32
N GLU A 25 8.56 13.09 -8.24
CA GLU A 25 9.70 13.99 -8.31
C GLU A 25 10.90 13.33 -9.01
N GLU A 26 11.73 14.14 -9.66
CA GLU A 26 12.92 13.66 -10.33
C GLU A 26 13.98 13.14 -9.32
N ASN A 27 14.75 12.14 -9.73
CA ASN A 27 15.89 11.60 -8.97
C ASN A 27 15.54 10.91 -7.63
N LEU A 28 14.30 10.45 -7.46
CA LEU A 28 13.91 9.60 -6.34
C LEU A 28 14.33 8.14 -6.54
N SER A 29 14.50 7.42 -5.43
CA SER A 29 14.57 5.96 -5.45
C SER A 29 13.24 5.34 -5.90
N ASP A 30 13.23 4.05 -6.20
CA ASP A 30 12.00 3.30 -6.47
C ASP A 30 10.97 3.45 -5.34
N SER A 31 11.44 3.38 -4.09
CA SER A 31 10.62 3.52 -2.88
C SER A 31 10.11 4.96 -2.72
N GLY A 32 10.92 5.97 -3.04
CA GLY A 32 10.47 7.36 -3.06
C GLY A 32 9.41 7.60 -4.13
N CYS A 33 9.58 7.04 -5.32
CA CYS A 33 8.57 7.10 -6.38
C CYS A 33 7.25 6.46 -5.94
N LEU A 34 7.32 5.33 -5.24
CA LEU A 34 6.15 4.63 -4.69
C LEU A 34 5.43 5.49 -3.65
N ASP A 35 6.18 6.13 -2.75
CA ASP A 35 5.63 7.02 -1.72
C ASP A 35 4.87 8.20 -2.33
N CYS A 36 5.45 8.88 -3.33
CA CYS A 36 4.80 9.98 -4.05
C CYS A 36 3.45 9.56 -4.67
N VAL A 37 3.41 8.39 -5.31
CA VAL A 37 2.16 7.90 -5.92
C VAL A 37 1.15 7.50 -4.84
N MET A 38 1.59 6.85 -3.76
CA MET A 38 0.72 6.47 -2.65
C MET A 38 0.10 7.71 -1.99
N GLU A 39 0.90 8.72 -1.69
CA GLU A 39 0.44 10.00 -1.15
C GLU A 39 -0.56 10.66 -2.09
N PHE A 40 -0.24 10.73 -3.40
CA PHE A 40 -1.15 11.29 -4.39
C PHE A 40 -2.49 10.55 -4.45
N LEU A 41 -2.50 9.22 -4.39
CA LEU A 41 -3.74 8.44 -4.37
C LEU A 41 -4.59 8.70 -3.13
N VAL A 42 -3.95 8.88 -1.97
CA VAL A 42 -4.65 9.18 -0.71
C VAL A 42 -5.17 10.61 -0.70
N MET A 43 -4.30 11.59 -0.94
CA MET A 43 -4.60 13.01 -0.76
C MET A 43 -5.37 13.61 -1.94
N ALA A 44 -4.93 13.33 -3.17
CA ALA A 44 -5.55 13.86 -4.39
C ALA A 44 -6.66 12.93 -4.91
N GLY A 45 -6.42 11.62 -4.86
CA GLY A 45 -7.34 10.58 -5.31
C GLY A 45 -8.48 10.25 -4.34
N SER A 46 -8.45 10.79 -3.11
CA SER A 46 -9.45 10.53 -2.06
C SER A 46 -9.64 9.04 -1.73
N ARG A 47 -8.60 8.22 -1.94
CA ARG A 47 -8.60 6.81 -1.54
C ARG A 47 -8.22 6.69 -0.07
N SER A 48 -8.74 5.67 0.60
CA SER A 48 -8.19 5.30 1.91
C SER A 48 -6.77 4.73 1.74
N LEU A 49 -5.92 4.84 2.77
CA LEU A 49 -4.56 4.27 2.72
C LEU A 49 -4.55 2.76 2.40
N PRO A 50 -5.42 1.91 2.98
CA PRO A 50 -5.51 0.50 2.58
C PRO A 50 -5.91 0.31 1.12
N GLU A 51 -6.82 1.13 0.60
CA GLU A 51 -7.25 1.06 -0.79
C GLU A 51 -6.11 1.45 -1.75
N ALA A 52 -5.38 2.52 -1.44
CA ALA A 52 -4.21 2.93 -2.22
C ALA A 52 -3.14 1.82 -2.24
N ALA A 53 -2.83 1.23 -1.09
CA ALA A 53 -1.89 0.11 -0.98
C ALA A 53 -2.35 -1.11 -1.79
N MET A 54 -3.63 -1.50 -1.70
CA MET A 54 -4.20 -2.62 -2.47
C MET A 54 -4.24 -2.34 -3.99
N THR A 55 -4.44 -1.09 -4.39
CA THR A 55 -4.41 -0.71 -5.81
C THR A 55 -2.99 -0.77 -6.38
N MET A 56 -2.00 -0.28 -5.62
CA MET A 56 -0.60 -0.25 -6.07
C MET A 56 0.06 -1.64 -6.01
N VAL A 57 -0.17 -2.39 -4.93
CA VAL A 57 0.43 -3.70 -4.67
C VAL A 57 -0.67 -4.74 -4.44
N PRO A 58 -1.42 -5.13 -5.49
CA PRO A 58 -2.51 -6.08 -5.36
C PRO A 58 -2.00 -7.50 -5.12
N GLU A 59 -2.74 -8.26 -4.30
CA GLU A 59 -2.56 -9.71 -4.10
C GLU A 59 -2.67 -10.49 -5.43
N ALA A 60 -2.18 -11.74 -5.46
CA ALA A 60 -2.39 -12.64 -6.58
C ALA A 60 -3.86 -13.13 -6.67
N TRP A 61 -4.75 -12.29 -7.23
CA TRP A 61 -6.21 -12.46 -7.13
C TRP A 61 -6.85 -13.25 -8.29
N GLU A 62 -6.28 -13.23 -9.49
CA GLU A 62 -6.94 -13.73 -10.71
C GLU A 62 -7.36 -15.21 -10.61
N LYS A 63 -6.45 -16.05 -10.12
CA LYS A 63 -6.63 -17.52 -10.05
C LYS A 63 -6.96 -18.00 -8.63
N ASP A 64 -7.12 -17.09 -7.67
CA ASP A 64 -7.55 -17.49 -6.34
C ASP A 64 -9.04 -17.83 -6.36
N GLN A 65 -9.35 -19.09 -6.10
CA GLN A 65 -10.72 -19.63 -5.99
C GLN A 65 -11.29 -19.50 -4.58
N ARG A 66 -10.43 -19.18 -3.60
CA ARG A 66 -10.82 -19.01 -2.18
C ARG A 66 -11.09 -17.55 -1.85
N MET A 67 -10.65 -16.63 -2.71
CA MET A 67 -10.89 -15.20 -2.54
C MET A 67 -12.39 -14.90 -2.59
N ASN A 68 -12.85 -14.04 -1.68
CA ASN A 68 -14.20 -13.52 -1.67
C ASN A 68 -14.55 -12.85 -3.02
N VAL A 69 -15.76 -13.09 -3.51
CA VAL A 69 -16.21 -12.64 -4.85
C VAL A 69 -16.17 -11.12 -4.99
N ASP A 70 -16.58 -10.38 -3.96
CA ASP A 70 -16.59 -8.91 -3.97
C ASP A 70 -15.16 -8.36 -3.99
N LYS A 71 -14.26 -8.96 -3.20
CA LYS A 71 -12.83 -8.61 -3.21
C LYS A 71 -12.20 -8.86 -4.59
N LYS A 72 -12.52 -10.00 -5.21
CA LYS A 72 -12.02 -10.35 -6.54
C LYS A 72 -12.56 -9.41 -7.62
N ALA A 73 -13.83 -9.04 -7.54
CA ALA A 73 -14.45 -8.05 -8.43
C ALA A 73 -13.82 -6.67 -8.27
N TRP A 74 -13.53 -6.25 -7.03
CA TRP A 74 -12.82 -5.01 -6.75
C TRP A 74 -11.41 -5.00 -7.34
N TYR A 75 -10.63 -6.07 -7.17
CA TYR A 75 -9.30 -6.17 -7.77
C TYR A 75 -9.34 -6.14 -9.30
N ASN A 76 -10.32 -6.80 -9.92
CA ASN A 76 -10.51 -6.75 -11.37
C ASN A 76 -10.79 -5.32 -11.86
N TRP A 77 -11.63 -4.56 -11.14
CA TRP A 77 -11.87 -3.15 -11.43
C TRP A 77 -10.60 -2.30 -11.22
N SER A 78 -9.90 -2.48 -10.09
CA SER A 78 -8.69 -1.73 -9.76
C SER A 78 -7.56 -1.96 -10.78
N ALA A 79 -7.43 -3.18 -11.31
CA ALA A 79 -6.45 -3.53 -12.33
C ALA A 79 -6.67 -2.79 -13.66
N MET A 80 -7.91 -2.36 -13.95
CA MET A 80 -8.19 -1.49 -15.10
C MET A 80 -7.79 -0.04 -14.86
N ALA A 81 -7.70 0.38 -13.59
CA ALA A 81 -7.37 1.74 -13.20
C ALA A 81 -5.85 1.98 -13.13
N MET A 82 -5.08 1.03 -12.59
CA MET A 82 -3.64 1.18 -12.37
C MET A 82 -2.91 -0.17 -12.53
N GLU A 83 -1.77 -0.12 -13.22
CA GLU A 83 -0.84 -1.23 -13.30
C GLU A 83 -0.18 -1.51 -11.93
N PRO A 84 0.03 -2.78 -11.55
CA PRO A 84 0.72 -3.12 -10.31
C PRO A 84 2.16 -2.60 -10.27
N TRP A 85 2.58 -2.11 -9.11
CA TRP A 85 3.97 -1.84 -8.78
C TRP A 85 4.59 -3.12 -8.24
N ASP A 86 5.18 -3.90 -9.14
CA ASP A 86 5.69 -5.23 -8.83
C ASP A 86 7.18 -5.23 -8.44
N GLY A 87 7.60 -6.23 -7.69
CA GLY A 87 8.94 -6.37 -7.13
C GLY A 87 8.92 -6.89 -5.68
N PRO A 88 10.03 -7.43 -5.16
CA PRO A 88 10.10 -7.89 -3.77
C PRO A 88 9.84 -6.73 -2.79
N ALA A 89 8.74 -6.80 -2.05
CA ALA A 89 8.36 -5.70 -1.18
C ALA A 89 7.67 -6.17 0.11
N LEU A 90 8.07 -5.54 1.22
CA LEU A 90 7.28 -5.40 2.42
C LEU A 90 7.11 -3.90 2.62
N LEU A 91 5.89 -3.40 2.45
CA LEU A 91 5.58 -2.01 2.72
C LEU A 91 5.00 -1.91 4.13
N VAL A 92 5.47 -0.93 4.90
CA VAL A 92 4.87 -0.51 6.16
C VAL A 92 4.49 0.95 5.99
N PHE A 93 3.24 1.29 6.24
CA PHE A 93 2.68 2.59 5.90
C PHE A 93 1.76 3.11 7.00
N SER A 94 1.62 4.43 7.07
CA SER A 94 0.69 5.11 7.97
C SER A 94 0.25 6.47 7.42
N ASP A 95 -1.01 6.84 7.67
CA ASP A 95 -1.57 8.17 7.40
C ASP A 95 -1.96 8.90 8.71
N GLY A 96 -1.45 8.43 9.86
CA GLY A 96 -1.81 8.92 11.18
C GLY A 96 -3.14 8.38 11.73
N ARG A 97 -3.99 7.76 10.90
CA ARG A 97 -5.19 7.03 11.32
C ARG A 97 -4.99 5.52 11.30
N TYR A 98 -4.39 5.04 10.22
CA TYR A 98 -4.04 3.64 10.02
C TYR A 98 -2.53 3.45 10.17
N VAL A 99 -2.14 2.29 10.68
CA VAL A 99 -0.80 1.72 10.51
C VAL A 99 -1.02 0.34 9.92
N GLY A 100 -0.33 0.02 8.84
CA GLY A 100 -0.53 -1.24 8.14
C GLY A 100 0.71 -1.71 7.42
N ALA A 101 0.65 -2.95 6.95
CA ALA A 101 1.64 -3.49 6.05
C ALA A 101 1.04 -4.42 5.01
N ILE A 102 1.71 -4.49 3.88
CA ILE A 102 1.37 -5.39 2.79
C ILE A 102 2.66 -6.00 2.22
N LEU A 103 2.57 -7.27 1.85
CA LEU A 103 3.61 -7.94 1.09
C LEU A 103 3.30 -7.84 -0.40
N ASP A 104 4.34 -7.89 -1.21
CA ASP A 104 4.18 -8.13 -2.65
C ASP A 104 3.40 -9.44 -2.89
N ARG A 105 2.83 -9.56 -4.09
CA ARG A 105 1.97 -10.69 -4.49
C ARG A 105 2.59 -12.08 -4.31
N ASN A 106 3.91 -12.18 -4.24
CA ASN A 106 4.66 -13.41 -4.11
C ASN A 106 5.27 -13.60 -2.71
N GLY A 107 5.15 -12.60 -1.82
CA GLY A 107 5.68 -12.66 -0.45
C GLY A 107 7.20 -12.82 -0.40
N LEU A 108 7.94 -12.05 -1.21
CA LEU A 108 9.39 -12.23 -1.40
C LEU A 108 10.23 -11.59 -0.29
N ARG A 109 9.61 -10.82 0.61
CA ARG A 109 10.23 -10.26 1.82
C ARG A 109 9.64 -10.90 3.08
N PRO A 110 10.45 -11.19 4.10
CA PRO A 110 9.95 -11.71 5.36
C PRO A 110 9.22 -10.59 6.13
N ALA A 111 8.09 -10.95 6.72
CA ALA A 111 7.35 -10.12 7.67
C ALA A 111 6.90 -11.02 8.83
N ARG A 112 7.31 -10.68 10.05
CA ARG A 112 6.99 -11.37 11.29
C ARG A 112 6.29 -10.39 12.21
N TYR A 113 5.25 -10.84 12.89
CA TYR A 113 4.58 -10.03 13.89
C TYR A 113 4.20 -10.83 15.12
N TYR A 114 4.05 -10.11 16.23
CA TYR A 114 3.53 -10.60 17.50
C TYR A 114 2.50 -9.62 18.02
N ILE A 115 1.52 -10.11 18.77
CA ILE A 115 0.55 -9.28 19.49
C ILE A 115 0.71 -9.55 20.98
N SER A 116 0.98 -8.50 21.75
CA SER A 116 1.06 -8.59 23.21
C SER A 116 -0.32 -8.51 23.88
N ASP A 117 -0.38 -8.91 25.14
CA ASP A 117 -1.57 -8.90 25.99
C ASP A 117 -2.15 -7.50 26.26
N ASP A 118 -1.33 -6.46 26.11
CA ASP A 118 -1.72 -5.04 26.11
C ASP A 118 -2.16 -4.51 24.73
N ASN A 119 -2.40 -5.39 23.76
CA ASN A 119 -2.85 -5.11 22.40
C ASN A 119 -1.88 -4.26 21.57
N VAL A 120 -0.57 -4.39 21.82
CA VAL A 120 0.46 -3.81 20.95
C VAL A 120 0.87 -4.84 19.90
N MET A 121 0.85 -4.42 18.63
CA MET A 121 1.38 -5.21 17.53
C MET A 121 2.84 -4.83 17.26
N TYR A 122 3.72 -5.80 17.36
CA TYR A 122 5.13 -5.67 16.98
C TYR A 122 5.31 -6.33 15.63
N MET A 123 5.93 -5.65 14.67
CA MET A 123 6.18 -6.22 13.35
C MET A 123 7.54 -5.81 12.82
N ALA A 124 8.25 -6.77 12.25
CA ALA A 124 9.58 -6.59 11.69
C ALA A 124 9.90 -7.64 10.62
N SER A 125 11.03 -7.46 9.94
CA SER A 125 11.50 -8.44 8.96
C SER A 125 11.97 -9.75 9.60
N GLU A 126 12.33 -9.74 10.88
CA GLU A 126 12.87 -10.89 11.61
C GLU A 126 12.22 -11.02 12.99
N VAL A 127 12.41 -12.19 13.61
CA VAL A 127 11.99 -12.48 14.99
C VAL A 127 13.09 -12.08 15.97
N GLY A 128 12.73 -11.68 17.19
CA GLY A 128 13.72 -11.38 18.25
C GLY A 128 14.42 -10.02 18.14
N VAL A 129 13.90 -9.09 17.35
CA VAL A 129 14.38 -7.69 17.29
C VAL A 129 13.97 -6.85 18.50
N CYS A 130 12.92 -7.24 19.21
CA CYS A 130 12.45 -6.59 20.43
C CYS A 130 12.42 -7.63 21.56
N ASP A 131 13.06 -7.31 22.68
CA ASP A 131 13.05 -8.16 23.87
C ASP A 131 11.69 -8.06 24.56
N LEU A 132 10.85 -9.07 24.36
CA LEU A 132 9.55 -9.21 24.99
C LEU A 132 9.53 -10.46 25.86
N GLU A 133 8.97 -10.34 27.07
CA GLU A 133 8.71 -11.49 27.93
C GLU A 133 7.72 -12.43 27.23
N PRO A 134 8.02 -13.73 27.06
CA PRO A 134 7.15 -14.67 26.35
C PRO A 134 5.71 -14.72 26.90
N GLU A 135 5.54 -14.49 28.21
CA GLU A 135 4.24 -14.48 28.89
C GLU A 135 3.34 -13.34 28.43
N LYS A 136 3.90 -12.27 27.86
CA LYS A 136 3.15 -11.14 27.32
C LYS A 136 2.65 -11.39 25.90
N ILE A 137 3.13 -12.43 25.20
CA ILE A 137 2.77 -12.69 23.81
C ILE A 137 1.48 -13.51 23.75
N THR A 138 0.47 -13.01 23.04
CA THR A 138 -0.84 -13.69 22.87
C THR A 138 -1.03 -14.28 21.47
N MET A 139 -0.30 -13.77 20.47
CA MET A 139 -0.26 -14.27 19.10
C MET A 139 1.09 -14.00 18.45
#